data_AF-A0A7W6E2W9-F1
#
_entry.id   AF-A0A7W6E2W9-F1
#
_cell.length_a   1.000
_cell.length_b   1.000
_cell.length_c   1.000
_cell.angle_alpha   90.00
_cell.angle_beta   90.00
_cell.angle_gamma   90.00
#
_symmetry.space_group_name_H-M   'P 1'
#
loop_
_entity.id
_entity.type
_entity.pdbx_description
1 polymer ?
#
loop_
_entity_poly.entity_id
_entity_poly.type
_entity_poly.pdbx_seq_one_letter_code
_entity_poly.pdbx_strand_id
1 'polypeptide(L)'
;MPILANLHAGIAGRQATLLTATGASRTAFSKSMDHLIEIGLLERNPGHGHPLRPEFRLTPLGKGAAEMAHNIHSVTRGEDQTLLRRTWTVPILTSLYRPRHFNEIRGTLPAITDRALSQSLISMEDRNWVRRSVIETARPPRPIYSAVNAGEMISRITGPEISLVT
;
A
#
# COMPACT_ATOMS: atom_id res chain seq x y z
N MET A 1 -1.16 3.93 4.98
CA MET A 1 -2.09 2.79 4.74
C MET A 1 -2.98 2.46 5.94
N PRO A 2 -2.48 2.05 7.14
CA PRO A 2 -3.36 1.53 8.19
C PRO A 2 -4.36 2.55 8.75
N ILE A 3 -3.97 3.84 8.83
CA ILE A 3 -4.83 4.93 9.30
C ILE A 3 -6.06 5.07 8.40
N LEU A 4 -5.85 5.16 7.08
CA LEU A 4 -6.93 5.30 6.10
C LEU A 4 -7.86 4.08 6.09
N ALA A 5 -7.29 2.87 6.11
CA ALA A 5 -8.08 1.63 6.15
C ALA A 5 -8.99 1.53 7.39
N ASN A 6 -8.51 1.97 8.56
CA ASN A 6 -9.29 1.99 9.79
C ASN A 6 -10.38 3.07 9.78
N LEU A 7 -10.09 4.25 9.22
CA LEU A 7 -11.10 5.30 9.06
C LEU A 7 -12.23 4.86 8.11
N HIS A 8 -11.90 4.17 7.02
CA HIS A 8 -12.91 3.57 6.15
C HIS A 8 -13.74 2.50 6.87
N ALA A 9 -13.11 1.69 7.72
CA ALA A 9 -13.79 0.68 8.55
C ALA A 9 -14.67 1.27 9.68
N GLY A 10 -14.82 2.60 9.75
CA GLY A 10 -15.68 3.27 10.74
C GLY A 10 -15.01 3.53 12.08
N ILE A 11 -13.71 3.28 12.22
CA ILE A 11 -12.98 3.65 13.44
C ILE A 11 -13.01 5.17 13.60
N ALA A 12 -13.44 5.64 14.77
CA ALA A 12 -13.50 7.06 15.07
C ALA A 12 -12.15 7.73 14.83
N GLY A 13 -12.14 8.83 14.08
CA GLY A 13 -10.95 9.64 13.76
C GLY A 13 -10.39 10.43 14.94
N ARG A 14 -10.25 9.79 16.10
CA ARG A 14 -9.62 10.32 17.32
C ARG A 14 -8.22 9.74 17.44
N GLN A 15 -7.27 10.53 17.91
CA GLN A 15 -5.87 10.10 17.96
C GLN A 15 -5.71 8.83 18.80
N ALA A 16 -6.33 8.78 19.99
CA ALA A 16 -6.26 7.60 20.86
C ALA A 16 -6.83 6.35 20.19
N THR A 17 -8.02 6.46 19.56
CA THR A 17 -8.68 5.32 18.91
C THR A 17 -7.87 4.80 17.72
N LEU A 18 -7.34 5.70 16.88
CA LEU A 18 -6.52 5.31 15.72
C LEU A 18 -5.15 4.76 16.12
N LEU A 19 -4.53 5.27 17.18
CA LEU A 19 -3.29 4.69 17.71
C LEU A 19 -3.50 3.24 18.13
N THR A 20 -4.56 2.96 18.90
CA THR A 20 -4.94 1.61 19.30
C THR A 20 -5.23 0.71 18.10
N ALA A 21 -6.01 1.19 17.13
CA ALA A 21 -6.41 0.40 15.97
C ALA A 21 -5.25 0.10 15.00
N THR A 22 -4.26 1.00 14.89
CA THR A 22 -3.14 0.84 13.94
C THR A 22 -1.92 0.14 14.56
N GLY A 23 -1.81 0.15 15.89
CA GLY A 23 -0.64 -0.32 16.64
C GLY A 23 0.61 0.53 16.41
N ALA A 24 0.47 1.75 15.88
CA ALA A 24 1.61 2.61 15.57
C ALA A 24 2.18 3.29 16.82
N SER A 25 3.49 3.55 16.81
CA SER A 25 4.08 4.46 17.80
C SER A 25 3.53 5.88 17.60
N ARG A 26 3.47 6.67 18.67
CA ARG A 26 2.96 8.04 18.61
C ARG A 26 3.70 8.89 17.58
N THR A 27 5.03 8.79 17.52
CA THR A 27 5.86 9.54 16.57
C THR A 27 5.60 9.15 15.11
N ALA A 28 5.48 7.85 14.82
CA ALA A 28 5.17 7.37 13.47
C ALA A 28 3.75 7.76 13.05
N PHE A 29 2.82 7.71 14.00
CA PHE A 29 1.44 8.15 13.79
C PHE A 29 1.37 9.63 13.45
N SER A 30 1.98 10.52 14.24
CA SER A 30 1.99 11.96 13.99
C SER A 30 2.56 12.29 12.61
N LYS A 31 3.73 11.74 12.26
CA LYS A 31 4.33 11.93 10.93
C LYS A 31 3.41 11.48 9.80
N SER A 32 2.71 10.35 9.99
CA SER A 32 1.77 9.85 9.00
C SER A 32 0.55 10.75 8.87
N MET A 33 0.03 11.27 9.98
CA MET A 33 -1.11 12.21 9.98
C MET A 33 -0.75 13.52 9.31
N ASP A 34 0.41 14.10 9.63
CA ASP A 34 0.88 15.35 9.04
C ASP A 34 1.01 15.19 7.52
N HIS A 35 1.63 14.10 7.07
CA HIS A 35 1.75 13.81 5.65
C HIS A 35 0.38 13.61 4.98
N LEU A 36 -0.54 12.83 5.58
CA LEU A 36 -1.87 12.61 5.03
C LEU A 36 -2.71 13.90 4.93
N ILE A 37 -2.49 14.85 5.84
CA ILE A 37 -3.10 16.18 5.78
C ILE A 37 -2.44 17.02 4.68
N GLU A 38 -1.11 17.02 4.61
CA GLU A 38 -0.33 17.73 3.58
C GLU A 38 -0.74 17.32 2.16
N ILE A 39 -0.95 16.02 1.91
CA ILE A 39 -1.41 15.52 0.59
C ILE A 39 -2.94 15.58 0.42
N GLY A 40 -3.68 16.21 1.35
CA GLY A 40 -5.10 16.49 1.23
C GLY A 40 -6.03 15.28 1.38
N LEU A 41 -5.56 14.15 1.94
CA LEU A 41 -6.42 12.98 2.21
C LEU A 41 -7.15 13.08 3.55
N LEU A 42 -6.60 13.84 4.50
CA LEU A 42 -7.20 14.10 5.80
C LEU A 42 -7.28 15.59 6.08
N GLU A 43 -8.24 15.97 6.92
CA GLU A 43 -8.30 17.30 7.51
C GLU A 43 -8.59 17.22 9.01
N ARG A 44 -8.14 18.23 9.75
CA ARG A 44 -8.57 18.41 11.15
C ARG A 44 -10.03 18.83 11.16
N ASN A 45 -10.80 18.28 12.09
CA ASN A 45 -12.20 18.62 12.25
C ASN A 45 -12.31 20.03 12.90
N PRO A 46 -12.85 21.06 12.20
CA PRO A 46 -12.78 22.45 12.65
C PRO A 46 -13.71 22.80 13.82
N GLY A 47 -14.68 21.94 14.16
CA GLY A 47 -15.66 22.28 15.19
C GLY A 47 -15.15 22.12 16.63
N HIS A 48 -15.69 22.92 17.56
CA HIS A 48 -15.47 22.79 19.02
C HIS A 48 -16.64 22.16 19.80
N GLY A 49 -16.37 21.58 20.99
CA GLY A 49 -17.40 21.38 22.03
C GLY A 49 -18.22 20.08 22.04
N HIS A 50 -17.82 19.00 21.36
CA HIS A 50 -18.48 17.69 21.52
C HIS A 50 -17.48 16.59 21.91
N PRO A 51 -17.65 15.90 23.06
CA PRO A 51 -16.65 14.99 23.61
C PRO A 51 -16.38 13.74 22.76
N LEU A 52 -17.34 13.35 21.91
CA LEU A 52 -17.17 12.22 20.97
C LEU A 52 -16.80 12.65 19.55
N ARG A 53 -16.54 13.94 19.30
CA ARG A 53 -16.22 14.42 17.96
C ARG A 53 -14.90 13.81 17.46
N PRO A 54 -14.85 13.28 16.23
CA PRO A 54 -13.59 12.90 15.60
C PRO A 54 -12.67 14.12 15.47
N GLU A 55 -11.41 13.99 15.84
CA GLU A 55 -10.37 15.02 15.67
C GLU A 55 -9.98 15.18 14.19
N PHE A 56 -10.06 14.10 13.43
CA PHE A 56 -9.70 14.01 12.02
C PHE A 56 -10.83 13.40 11.21
N ARG A 57 -10.91 13.80 9.94
CA ARG A 57 -11.95 13.38 8.98
C ARG A 57 -11.33 13.21 7.59
N LEU A 58 -11.86 12.25 6.84
CA LEU A 58 -11.50 12.04 5.44
C LEU A 58 -12.04 13.19 4.59
N THR A 59 -11.19 13.75 3.73
CA THR A 59 -11.63 14.65 2.65
C THR A 59 -12.36 13.83 1.57
N PRO A 60 -13.03 14.47 0.59
CA PRO A 60 -13.59 13.74 -0.55
C PRO A 60 -12.55 12.86 -1.28
N LEU A 61 -11.34 13.39 -1.50
CA LEU A 61 -10.22 12.63 -2.06
C LEU A 61 -9.78 11.48 -1.13
N GLY A 62 -9.70 11.78 0.16
CA GLY A 62 -9.36 10.82 1.21
C GLY A 62 -10.26 9.59 1.24
N LYS A 63 -11.55 9.74 0.94
CA LYS A 63 -12.50 8.62 0.96
C LYS A 63 -12.13 7.52 -0.04
N GLY A 64 -11.76 7.88 -1.27
CA GLY A 64 -11.33 6.91 -2.28
C GLY A 64 -10.02 6.23 -1.89
N ALA A 65 -9.04 7.00 -1.42
CA ALA A 65 -7.78 6.44 -0.93
C ALA A 65 -7.98 5.52 0.30
N ALA A 66 -8.95 5.83 1.16
CA ALA A 66 -9.27 5.04 2.33
C ALA A 66 -10.00 3.73 2.01
N GLU A 67 -10.90 3.76 1.05
CA GLU A 67 -11.51 2.56 0.48
C GLU A 67 -10.45 1.65 -0.16
N MET A 68 -9.59 2.21 -1.02
CA MET A 68 -8.47 1.48 -1.63
C MET A 68 -7.56 0.86 -0.55
N ALA A 69 -7.18 1.64 0.46
CA ALA A 69 -6.37 1.15 1.57
C ALA A 69 -7.07 0.03 2.37
N HIS A 70 -8.37 0.13 2.57
CA HIS A 70 -9.17 -0.90 3.23
C HIS A 70 -9.20 -2.19 2.42
N ASN A 71 -9.45 -2.10 1.11
CA ASN A 71 -9.48 -3.23 0.19
C ASN A 71 -8.12 -3.94 0.15
N ILE A 72 -7.01 -3.22 0.09
CA ILE A 72 -5.66 -3.82 0.15
C ILE A 72 -5.43 -4.53 1.48
N HIS A 73 -5.84 -3.90 2.59
CA HIS A 73 -5.59 -4.43 3.93
C HIS A 73 -6.50 -5.62 4.28
N SER A 74 -7.64 -5.78 3.61
CA SER A 74 -8.56 -6.91 3.83
C SER A 74 -8.08 -8.21 3.18
N VAL A 75 -7.19 -8.12 2.18
CA VAL A 75 -6.60 -9.28 1.48
C VAL A 75 -5.69 -10.11 2.40
N THR A 76 -5.08 -9.50 3.41
CA THR A 76 -4.03 -10.14 4.21
C THR A 76 -4.30 -10.05 5.71
N ARG A 77 -3.89 -11.10 6.45
CA ARG A 77 -4.09 -11.21 7.91
C ARG A 77 -2.81 -11.68 8.58
N GLY A 78 -2.67 -11.37 9.86
CA GLY A 78 -1.54 -11.82 10.67
C GLY A 78 -0.21 -11.26 10.16
N GLU A 79 0.81 -12.11 10.12
CA GLU A 79 2.19 -11.72 9.78
C GLU A 79 2.34 -11.10 8.39
N ASP A 80 1.46 -11.47 7.46
CA ASP A 80 1.46 -10.98 6.09
C ASP A 80 1.18 -9.47 5.98
N GLN A 81 0.55 -8.88 7.01
CA GLN A 81 0.38 -7.42 7.09
C GLN A 81 1.71 -6.67 7.26
N THR A 82 2.78 -7.34 7.71
CA THR A 82 4.10 -6.70 7.83
C THR A 82 4.69 -6.35 6.47
N LEU A 83 4.39 -7.13 5.42
CA LEU A 83 4.78 -6.78 4.05
C LEU A 83 4.06 -5.52 3.56
N LEU A 84 2.76 -5.37 3.82
CA LEU A 84 2.00 -4.18 3.42
C LEU A 84 2.53 -2.87 4.02
N ARG A 85 3.23 -2.95 5.15
CA ARG A 85 3.83 -1.77 5.80
C ARG A 85 5.13 -1.32 5.14
N ARG A 86 5.71 -2.12 4.24
CA ARG A 86 6.93 -1.77 3.51
C ARG A 86 6.60 -0.84 2.34
N THR A 87 7.44 0.18 2.15
CA THR A 87 7.26 1.25 1.16
C THR A 87 7.03 0.73 -0.26
N TRP A 88 7.73 -0.32 -0.66
CA TRP A 88 7.76 -0.78 -2.06
C TRP A 88 6.80 -1.92 -2.37
N THR A 89 6.18 -2.56 -1.38
CA THR A 89 5.33 -3.73 -1.61
C THR A 89 4.15 -3.41 -2.51
N VAL A 90 3.34 -2.41 -2.16
CA VAL A 90 2.18 -2.03 -2.98
C VAL A 90 2.61 -1.51 -4.36
N PRO A 91 3.54 -0.54 -4.50
CA PRO A 91 3.97 -0.06 -5.82
C PRO A 91 4.50 -1.15 -6.76
N ILE A 92 5.28 -2.11 -6.24
CA ILE A 92 5.76 -3.23 -7.05
C ILE A 92 4.59 -4.12 -7.47
N LEU A 93 3.67 -4.48 -6.57
CA LEU A 93 2.51 -5.30 -6.92
C LEU A 93 1.60 -4.61 -7.92
N THR A 94 1.41 -3.29 -7.81
CA THR A 94 0.70 -2.48 -8.81
C THR A 94 1.37 -2.63 -10.17
N SER A 95 2.69 -2.49 -10.26
CA SER A 95 3.44 -2.69 -11.52
C SER A 95 3.29 -4.10 -12.11
N LEU A 96 3.04 -5.10 -11.26
CA LEU A 96 2.87 -6.50 -11.61
C LEU A 96 1.42 -6.88 -11.97
N TYR A 97 0.57 -5.90 -12.33
CA TYR A 97 -0.75 -6.17 -12.93
C TYR A 97 -0.69 -7.05 -14.18
N ARG A 98 0.49 -7.07 -14.82
CA ARG A 98 0.89 -8.08 -15.79
C ARG A 98 2.30 -8.59 -15.46
N PRO A 99 2.69 -9.80 -15.89
CA PRO A 99 4.05 -10.28 -15.75
C PRO A 99 5.07 -9.31 -16.36
N ARG A 100 6.19 -9.05 -15.67
CA ARG A 100 7.23 -8.11 -16.11
C ARG A 100 8.64 -8.58 -15.77
N HIS A 101 9.62 -8.12 -16.54
CA HIS A 101 11.04 -8.24 -16.21
C HIS A 101 11.45 -7.21 -15.15
N PHE A 102 12.59 -7.48 -14.50
CA PHE A 102 13.14 -6.61 -13.45
C PHE A 102 13.28 -5.14 -13.91
N ASN A 103 13.87 -4.92 -15.09
CA ASN A 103 14.10 -3.56 -15.61
C ASN A 103 12.81 -2.82 -15.94
N GLU A 104 11.75 -3.53 -16.32
CA GLU A 104 10.45 -2.92 -16.58
C GLU A 104 9.78 -2.47 -15.27
N ILE A 105 9.88 -3.29 -14.21
CA ILE A 105 9.41 -2.92 -12.86
C ILE A 105 10.18 -1.69 -12.37
N ARG A 106 11.52 -1.75 -12.46
CA ARG A 106 12.42 -0.65 -12.07
C ARG A 106 12.09 0.64 -12.82
N GLY A 107 11.83 0.55 -14.13
CA GLY A 107 11.49 1.69 -14.98
C GLY A 107 10.20 2.39 -14.56
N THR A 108 9.23 1.67 -14.01
CA THR A 108 7.98 2.27 -13.51
C THR A 108 8.06 2.90 -12.13
N LEU A 109 9.17 2.71 -11.41
CA LEU A 109 9.34 3.18 -10.03
C LEU A 109 10.61 4.03 -9.92
N PRO A 110 10.63 5.30 -10.38
CA PRO A 110 11.85 6.08 -10.55
C PRO A 110 12.74 6.16 -9.29
N ALA A 111 12.14 6.24 -8.10
CA ALA A 111 12.84 6.37 -6.82
C ALA A 111 13.30 5.05 -6.17
N ILE A 112 12.96 3.87 -6.72
CA ILE A 112 13.44 2.59 -6.18
C ILE A 112 14.88 2.33 -6.60
N THR A 113 15.72 1.79 -5.72
CA THR A 113 17.05 1.31 -6.10
C THR A 113 16.99 -0.16 -6.50
N ASP A 114 17.93 -0.62 -7.32
CA ASP A 114 17.99 -2.04 -7.74
C ASP A 114 18.10 -2.98 -6.53
N ARG A 115 18.85 -2.57 -5.50
CA ARG A 115 18.95 -3.28 -4.23
C ARG A 115 17.59 -3.35 -3.52
N ALA A 116 16.88 -2.23 -3.41
CA ALA A 116 15.57 -2.20 -2.76
C ALA A 116 14.53 -3.03 -3.53
N LEU A 117 14.54 -2.98 -4.86
CA LEU A 117 13.68 -3.78 -5.71
C LEU A 117 13.96 -5.28 -5.53
N SER A 118 15.23 -5.68 -5.59
CA SER A 118 15.65 -7.08 -5.43
C SER A 118 15.23 -7.64 -4.07
N GLN A 119 15.50 -6.92 -2.99
CA GLN A 119 15.12 -7.33 -1.64
C GLN A 119 13.61 -7.41 -1.43
N SER A 120 12.86 -6.50 -2.06
CA SER A 120 11.40 -6.51 -2.00
C SER A 120 10.81 -7.69 -2.76
N LEU A 121 11.33 -8.00 -3.96
CA LEU A 121 10.90 -9.17 -4.74
C LEU A 121 11.20 -10.47 -3.99
N ILE A 122 12.40 -10.63 -3.42
CA ILE A 122 12.76 -11.80 -2.59
C ILE A 122 11.79 -11.95 -1.42
N SER A 123 11.56 -10.87 -0.66
CA SER A 123 10.66 -10.93 0.51
C SER A 123 9.21 -11.26 0.15
N MET A 124 8.75 -10.86 -1.03
CA MET A 124 7.41 -11.20 -1.53
C MET A 124 7.37 -12.61 -2.13
N GLU A 125 8.47 -13.11 -2.68
CA GLU A 125 8.60 -14.51 -3.13
C GLU A 125 8.59 -15.47 -1.93
N ASP A 126 9.33 -15.16 -0.87
CA ASP A 126 9.33 -15.92 0.40
C ASP A 126 7.93 -16.06 1.01
N ARG A 127 7.06 -15.08 0.75
CA ARG A 127 5.67 -15.02 1.25
C ARG A 127 4.65 -15.52 0.21
N ASN A 128 5.10 -16.04 -0.93
CA ASN A 128 4.25 -16.48 -2.05
C ASN A 128 3.31 -15.38 -2.60
N TRP A 129 3.75 -14.12 -2.62
CA TRP A 129 3.02 -12.99 -3.22
C TRP A 129 3.53 -12.65 -4.61
N VAL A 130 4.78 -13.00 -4.90
CA VAL A 130 5.41 -12.88 -6.21
C VAL A 130 6.01 -14.22 -6.58
N ARG A 131 5.93 -14.59 -7.86
CA ARG A 131 6.61 -15.75 -8.42
C ARG A 131 7.66 -15.28 -9.42
N ARG A 132 8.89 -15.76 -9.27
CA ARG A 132 9.93 -15.64 -10.29
C ARG A 132 9.93 -16.89 -11.17
N SER A 133 9.80 -16.72 -12.48
CA SER A 133 9.99 -17.78 -13.47
C SER A 133 11.06 -17.38 -14.47
N VAL A 134 11.72 -18.35 -15.09
CA VAL A 134 12.71 -18.11 -16.16
C VAL A 134 12.09 -18.55 -17.47
N ILE A 135 12.06 -17.66 -18.47
CA ILE A 135 11.75 -18.08 -19.84
C ILE A 135 13.01 -18.72 -20.43
N GLU A 136 13.08 -20.04 -20.40
CA GLU A 136 14.23 -20.80 -20.92
C GLU A 136 14.39 -20.67 -22.44
N THR A 137 13.30 -20.41 -23.16
CA THR A 137 13.30 -20.23 -24.61
C THR A 137 13.83 -18.87 -25.05
N ALA A 138 13.95 -17.89 -24.15
CA ALA A 138 14.49 -16.57 -24.45
C ALA A 138 16.02 -16.61 -24.61
N ARG A 139 16.56 -15.76 -25.48
CA ARG A 139 18.01 -15.64 -25.71
C ARG A 139 18.47 -14.20 -25.44
N PRO A 140 19.13 -13.91 -24.30
CA PRO A 140 19.43 -14.81 -23.19
C PRO A 140 18.19 -15.14 -22.34
N PRO A 141 18.21 -16.22 -21.53
CA PRO A 141 17.16 -16.49 -20.55
C PRO A 141 17.01 -15.31 -19.60
N ARG A 142 15.77 -14.86 -19.38
CA ARG A 142 15.46 -13.72 -18.52
C ARG A 142 14.40 -14.08 -17.49
N PRO A 143 14.57 -13.64 -16.23
CA PRO A 143 13.54 -13.82 -15.23
C PRO A 143 12.33 -12.93 -15.53
N ILE A 144 11.15 -13.49 -15.33
CA ILE A 144 9.88 -12.79 -15.28
C ILE A 144 9.32 -12.92 -13.87
N TYR A 145 8.74 -11.82 -13.39
CA TYR A 145 8.05 -11.75 -12.12
C TYR A 145 6.55 -11.59 -12.38
N SER A 146 5.75 -12.32 -11.63
CA SER A 146 4.28 -12.23 -11.65
C SER A 146 3.75 -12.13 -10.24
N ALA A 147 2.73 -11.30 -10.01
CA ALA A 147 1.99 -11.31 -8.76
C ALA A 147 1.17 -12.62 -8.65
N VAL A 148 1.14 -13.23 -7.47
CA VAL A 148 0.42 -14.48 -7.18
C VAL A 148 -0.26 -14.41 -5.81
N ASN A 149 -1.28 -15.24 -5.59
CA ASN A 149 -2.03 -15.31 -4.32
C ASN A 149 -2.49 -13.92 -3.81
N ALA A 150 -2.12 -13.55 -2.58
CA ALA A 150 -2.42 -12.22 -2.04
C ALA A 150 -1.81 -11.08 -2.87
N GLY A 151 -0.64 -11.29 -3.46
CA GLY A 151 -0.02 -10.31 -4.35
C GLY A 151 -0.88 -10.04 -5.59
N GLU A 152 -1.49 -11.08 -6.18
CA GLU A 152 -2.37 -10.95 -7.34
C GLU A 152 -3.67 -10.19 -6.98
N MET A 153 -4.25 -10.49 -5.82
CA MET A 153 -5.42 -9.77 -5.32
C MET A 153 -5.12 -8.27 -5.15
N ILE A 154 -4.00 -7.93 -4.50
CA ILE A 154 -3.56 -6.54 -4.32
C ILE A 154 -3.29 -5.88 -5.69
N SER A 155 -2.61 -6.59 -6.58
CA SER A 155 -2.29 -6.10 -7.92
C SER A 155 -3.54 -5.78 -8.75
N ARG A 156 -4.61 -6.58 -8.64
CA ARG A 156 -5.90 -6.27 -9.28
C ARG A 156 -6.61 -5.07 -8.67
N ILE A 157 -6.48 -4.89 -7.35
CA ILE A 157 -7.06 -3.74 -6.65
C ILE A 157 -6.41 -2.44 -7.12
N THR A 158 -5.09 -2.43 -7.31
CA THR A 158 -4.32 -1.21 -7.64
C THR A 158 -4.01 -1.03 -9.11
N GLY A 159 -4.05 -2.10 -9.91
CA GLY A 159 -3.70 -2.11 -11.33
C GLY A 159 -4.47 -1.11 -12.22
N PRO A 160 -5.79 -0.91 -12.04
CA PRO A 160 -6.56 0.06 -12.81
C PRO A 160 -6.03 1.51 -12.74
N GLU A 161 -5.28 1.87 -11.69
CA GLU A 161 -4.66 3.20 -11.56
C GLU A 161 -3.49 3.41 -12.54
N ILE A 162 -2.84 2.33 -13.02
CA ILE A 162 -1.73 2.42 -14.00
C ILE A 162 -2.23 2.76 -15.41
N SER A 163 -3.46 2.39 -15.76
CA SER A 163 -4.03 2.63 -17.09
C SER A 163 -4.42 4.09 -17.36
N LEU A 164 -4.43 4.95 -16.34
CA LEU A 164 -4.82 6.36 -16.47
C LEU A 164 -3.65 7.29 -16.86
N VAL A 165 -2.43 6.77 -17.02
CA VAL A 165 -1.22 7.56 -17.31
C VAL A 165 -0.45 7.02 -18.53
N THR A 166 -1.13 6.38 -19.48
CA THR A 166 -0.57 6.06 -20.81
C THR A 166 -1.37 6.79 -21.87
#